data_AF-A0A9D6XRC5-F1
#
_entry.id   AF-A0A9D6XRC5-F1
#
_cell.length_a   1.000
_cell.length_b   1.000
_cell.length_c   1.000
_cell.angle_alpha   90.00
_cell.angle_beta   90.00
_cell.angle_gamma   90.00
#
_symmetry.space_group_name_H-M   'P 1'
#
loop_
_entity.id
_entity.type
_entity.pdbx_description
1 polymer ?
#
loop_
_entity_poly.entity_id
_entity_poly.type
_entity_poly.pdbx_seq_one_letter_code
_entity_poly.pdbx_strand_id
1 'polypeptide(L)'
;MSNDAIDDLNEQEQIRREKLARIQSQGIDPFPVGFKPDHTFLEVRNENKDLAPEAKTGKIVSIAGRVMLNRIAGKLIFATLRDGSGDLQVMIAADAVGEESVELWKE
;
A
#
# COMPACT_ATOMS: atom_id res chain seq x y z
N MET A 1 15.64 -21.78 -26.76
CA MET A 1 14.35 -21.42 -26.16
C MET A 1 14.26 -19.91 -26.23
N SER A 2 13.48 -19.42 -27.18
CA SER A 2 13.42 -18.04 -27.66
C SER A 2 13.00 -17.05 -26.57
N ASN A 3 13.72 -15.92 -26.51
CA ASN A 3 13.46 -14.79 -25.62
C ASN A 3 12.38 -13.84 -26.18
N ASP A 4 11.56 -14.32 -27.11
CA ASP A 4 10.64 -13.51 -27.92
C ASP A 4 9.39 -13.05 -27.16
N ALA A 5 9.14 -13.59 -25.96
CA ALA A 5 7.94 -13.24 -25.18
C ALA A 5 8.09 -11.94 -24.35
N ILE A 6 9.31 -11.40 -24.22
CA ILE A 6 9.57 -10.19 -23.44
C ILE A 6 9.35 -8.93 -24.30
N ASP A 7 9.60 -9.01 -25.60
CA ASP A 7 9.68 -7.87 -26.52
C ASP A 7 8.30 -7.31 -26.96
N ASP A 8 7.22 -8.05 -26.71
CA ASP A 8 5.83 -7.66 -27.03
C ASP A 8 5.03 -7.14 -25.81
N LEU A 9 5.68 -7.01 -24.65
CA LEU A 9 5.05 -6.52 -23.43
C LEU A 9 5.11 -4.98 -23.37
N ASN A 10 3.98 -4.36 -23.03
CA ASN A 10 3.95 -2.92 -22.70
C ASN A 10 5.01 -2.62 -21.63
N GLU A 11 5.76 -1.53 -21.76
CA GLU A 11 6.80 -1.09 -20.82
C GLU A 11 6.32 -1.16 -19.35
N GLN A 12 5.06 -0.81 -19.10
CA GLN A 12 4.47 -0.92 -17.76
C GLN A 12 4.36 -2.35 -17.23
N GLU A 13 4.12 -3.33 -18.09
CA GLU A 13 4.08 -4.74 -17.71
C GLU A 13 5.48 -5.26 -17.40
N GLN A 14 6.49 -4.91 -18.22
CA GLN A 14 7.88 -5.27 -17.97
C GLN A 14 8.33 -4.75 -16.59
N ILE A 15 8.12 -3.46 -16.32
CA ILE A 15 8.46 -2.83 -15.02
C ILE A 15 7.76 -3.54 -13.85
N ARG A 16 6.48 -3.91 -14.00
CA ARG A 16 5.74 -4.63 -12.94
C ARG A 16 6.27 -6.04 -12.71
N ARG A 17 6.70 -6.75 -13.75
CA ARG A 17 7.30 -8.09 -13.65
C ARG A 17 8.67 -8.03 -13.00
N GLU A 18 9.48 -7.04 -13.32
CA GLU A 18 10.78 -6.80 -12.67
C GLU A 18 10.62 -6.49 -11.18
N LYS A 19 9.66 -5.63 -10.84
CA LYS A 19 9.29 -5.35 -9.44
C LYS A 19 8.85 -6.62 -8.70
N LEU A 20 8.02 -7.45 -9.33
CA LEU A 20 7.60 -8.74 -8.76
C LEU A 20 8.81 -9.64 -8.45
N ALA A 21 9.75 -9.77 -9.41
CA ALA A 21 10.95 -10.58 -9.23
C ALA A 21 11.85 -10.04 -8.08
N ARG A 22 11.93 -8.72 -7.92
CA ARG A 22 12.69 -8.08 -6.84
C ARG A 22 12.05 -8.29 -5.46
N ILE A 23 10.73 -8.22 -5.35
CA ILE A 23 10.01 -8.55 -4.10
C ILE A 23 10.27 -10.01 -3.72
N GLN A 24 10.21 -10.92 -4.69
CA GLN A 24 10.48 -12.35 -4.47
C GLN A 24 11.93 -12.63 -4.06
N SER A 25 12.92 -11.92 -4.63
CA SER A 25 14.33 -12.11 -4.27
C SER A 25 14.67 -11.62 -2.86
N GLN A 26 13.85 -10.72 -2.30
CA GLN A 26 13.91 -10.32 -0.89
C GLN A 26 13.24 -11.34 0.05
N GLY A 27 12.70 -12.45 -0.47
CA GLY A 27 12.03 -13.49 0.33
C GLY A 27 10.60 -13.14 0.75
N ILE A 28 10.01 -12.10 0.15
CA ILE A 28 8.65 -11.65 0.44
C ILE A 28 7.68 -12.37 -0.51
N ASP A 29 6.64 -12.99 0.04
CA ASP A 29 5.53 -13.53 -0.76
C ASP A 29 4.67 -12.35 -1.28
N PRO A 30 4.60 -12.10 -2.60
CA PRO A 30 3.81 -11.01 -3.17
C PRO A 30 2.30 -11.28 -3.10
N PHE A 31 1.87 -12.52 -2.85
CA PHE A 31 0.46 -12.92 -2.78
C PHE A 31 0.17 -13.69 -1.48
N PRO A 32 0.45 -13.10 -0.31
CA PRO A 32 0.32 -13.81 0.96
C PRO A 32 -1.16 -14.05 1.28
N VAL A 33 -1.43 -15.23 1.80
CA VAL A 33 -2.77 -15.59 2.28
C VAL A 33 -2.90 -15.29 3.78
N GLY A 34 -4.12 -14.98 4.23
CA GLY A 34 -4.45 -14.95 5.66
C GLY A 34 -4.48 -13.57 6.32
N PHE A 35 -4.19 -12.48 5.60
CA PHE A 35 -4.48 -11.14 6.12
C PHE A 35 -6.00 -10.93 6.26
N LYS A 36 -6.45 -10.61 7.48
CA LYS A 36 -7.86 -10.33 7.79
C LYS A 36 -7.96 -8.89 8.31
N PRO A 37 -8.51 -7.96 7.51
CA PRO A 37 -8.88 -6.63 7.99
C PRO A 37 -9.91 -6.75 9.13
N ASP A 38 -9.80 -5.91 10.14
CA ASP A 38 -10.77 -5.82 11.23
C ASP A 38 -11.79 -4.69 11.01
N HIS A 39 -11.52 -3.76 10.09
CA HIS A 39 -12.45 -2.71 9.68
C HIS A 39 -12.48 -2.52 8.16
N THR A 40 -13.64 -2.14 7.67
CA THR A 40 -13.84 -1.50 6.37
C THR A 40 -13.53 -0.02 6.44
N PHE A 41 -13.30 0.60 5.29
CA PHE A 41 -12.95 2.02 5.24
C PHE A 41 -14.12 2.90 5.67
N LEU A 42 -15.35 2.49 5.35
CA LEU A 42 -16.56 3.17 5.78
C LEU A 42 -16.73 3.12 7.31
N GLU A 43 -16.44 1.99 7.95
CA GLU A 43 -16.47 1.88 9.42
C GLU A 43 -15.48 2.84 10.07
N VAL A 44 -14.22 2.84 9.62
CA VAL A 44 -13.19 3.77 10.12
C VAL A 44 -13.65 5.22 9.97
N ARG A 45 -14.23 5.58 8.81
CA ARG A 45 -14.73 6.94 8.59
C ARG A 45 -15.92 7.26 9.50
N ASN A 46 -16.85 6.33 9.69
CA ASN A 46 -18.05 6.53 10.49
C ASN A 46 -17.75 6.72 11.97
N GLU A 47 -16.83 5.94 12.52
CA GLU A 47 -16.41 6.02 13.92
C GLU A 47 -15.68 7.33 14.25
N ASN A 48 -15.09 7.99 13.24
CA ASN A 48 -14.25 9.17 13.40
C ASN A 48 -14.83 10.42 12.72
N LYS A 49 -16.14 10.45 12.43
CA LYS A 49 -16.82 11.56 11.73
C LYS A 49 -16.63 12.92 12.40
N ASP A 50 -16.70 12.94 13.72
CA ASP A 50 -16.65 14.15 14.54
C ASP A 50 -15.24 14.43 15.08
N LEU A 51 -14.23 13.72 14.58
CA LEU A 51 -12.84 13.91 14.99
C LEU A 51 -12.35 15.29 14.53
N ALA A 52 -11.88 16.10 15.48
CA ALA A 52 -11.31 17.40 15.18
C ALA A 52 -10.05 17.26 14.28
N PRO A 53 -9.74 18.27 13.45
CA PRO A 53 -8.48 18.29 12.71
C PRO A 53 -7.28 18.06 13.62
N GLU A 54 -6.30 17.30 13.14
CA GLU A 54 -5.06 16.94 13.86
C GLU A 54 -5.22 16.11 15.14
N ALA A 55 -6.45 15.78 15.55
CA ALA A 55 -6.68 14.91 16.70
C ALA A 55 -6.31 13.45 16.38
N LYS A 56 -5.73 12.77 17.36
CA LYS A 56 -5.36 11.36 17.28
C LYS A 56 -6.24 10.56 18.25
N THR A 57 -6.88 9.50 17.76
CA THR A 57 -7.75 8.66 18.59
C THR A 57 -6.99 7.62 19.41
N GLY A 58 -5.76 7.28 19.00
CA GLY A 58 -4.98 6.18 19.60
C GLY A 58 -5.51 4.78 19.27
N LYS A 59 -6.61 4.67 18.50
CA LYS A 59 -7.18 3.39 18.09
C LYS A 59 -6.28 2.76 17.03
N ILE A 60 -5.98 1.47 17.21
CA ILE A 60 -5.26 0.65 16.23
C ILE A 60 -6.30 -0.16 15.45
N VAL A 61 -6.18 -0.16 14.12
CA VAL A 61 -7.05 -0.90 13.20
C VAL A 61 -6.20 -1.56 12.11
N SER A 62 -6.69 -2.66 11.54
CA SER A 62 -6.13 -3.34 10.38
C SER A 62 -7.06 -3.21 9.16
N ILE A 63 -6.50 -2.72 8.07
CA ILE A 63 -7.25 -2.40 6.85
C ILE A 63 -6.53 -2.96 5.62
N ALA A 64 -7.28 -3.25 4.55
CA ALA A 64 -6.69 -3.59 3.25
C ALA A 64 -7.52 -3.00 2.12
N GLY A 65 -6.85 -2.58 1.04
CA GLY A 65 -7.49 -2.08 -0.16
C GLY A 65 -6.50 -1.88 -1.30
N ARG A 66 -7.04 -1.52 -2.46
CA ARG A 66 -6.26 -1.22 -3.67
C ARG A 66 -5.66 0.17 -3.59
N VAL A 67 -4.37 0.31 -3.86
CA VAL A 67 -3.72 1.62 -4.02
C VAL A 67 -4.28 2.30 -5.27
N MET A 68 -4.95 3.44 -5.09
CA MET A 68 -5.51 4.26 -6.16
C MET A 68 -4.63 5.46 -6.49
N LEU A 69 -4.05 6.07 -5.45
CA LEU A 69 -3.12 7.19 -5.56
C LEU A 69 -1.96 6.94 -4.61
N ASN A 70 -0.75 7.27 -5.05
CA ASN A 70 0.46 7.18 -4.25
C ASN A 70 1.28 8.45 -4.46
N ARG A 71 1.61 9.16 -3.37
CA ARG A 71 2.39 10.39 -3.37
C ARG A 71 3.53 10.25 -2.38
N ILE A 72 4.75 10.29 -2.90
CA ILE A 72 5.97 10.15 -2.10
C ILE A 72 6.54 11.55 -1.86
N ALA A 73 6.73 11.91 -0.59
CA ALA A 73 7.32 13.16 -0.13
C ALA A 73 8.51 12.87 0.80
N GLY A 74 9.62 12.39 0.23
CA GLY A 74 10.83 12.05 0.98
C GLY A 74 10.63 10.86 1.92
N LYS A 75 10.57 11.14 3.23
CA LYS A 75 10.37 10.15 4.32
C LYS A 75 8.89 9.97 4.70
N LEU A 76 7.98 10.65 4.00
CA LEU A 76 6.55 10.61 4.23
C LEU A 76 5.83 10.21 2.94
N ILE A 77 4.91 9.26 3.05
CA ILE A 77 4.14 8.77 1.91
C ILE A 77 2.66 8.91 2.23
N PHE A 78 1.91 9.43 1.26
CA PHE A 78 0.46 9.49 1.29
C PHE A 78 -0.09 8.57 0.20
N ALA A 79 -0.91 7.61 0.60
CA ALA A 79 -1.60 6.75 -0.35
C ALA A 79 -3.11 6.80 -0.11
N THR A 80 -3.87 6.86 -1.20
CA THR A 80 -5.32 6.65 -1.15
C THR A 80 -5.58 5.20 -1.49
N LEU A 81 -6.14 4.46 -0.54
CA LEU A 81 -6.59 3.09 -0.72
C LEU A 81 -8.09 3.10 -1.04
N ARG A 82 -8.53 2.11 -1.82
CA ARG A 82 -9.95 1.80 -2.05
C ARG A 82 -10.29 0.36 -1.66
N ASP A 83 -11.32 0.19 -0.83
CA ASP A 83 -11.94 -1.11 -0.57
C ASP A 83 -13.34 -1.17 -1.21
N GLY A 84 -14.13 -2.19 -0.88
CA GLY A 84 -15.51 -2.31 -1.39
C GLY A 84 -16.49 -1.29 -0.80
N SER A 85 -16.12 -0.59 0.28
CA SER A 85 -16.95 0.36 1.02
C SER A 85 -16.63 1.82 0.68
N GLY A 86 -15.42 2.13 0.22
CA GLY A 86 -15.03 3.46 -0.20
C GLY A 86 -13.52 3.69 -0.24
N ASP A 87 -13.14 4.97 -0.08
CA ASP A 87 -11.75 5.42 -0.09
C ASP A 87 -11.30 5.84 1.31
N LEU A 88 -10.04 5.53 1.64
CA LEU A 88 -9.36 5.96 2.85
C LEU A 88 -7.92 6.37 2.55
N GLN A 89 -7.48 7.50 3.10
CA GLN A 89 -6.10 7.94 3.00
C GLN A 89 -5.28 7.35 4.14
N VAL A 90 -4.12 6.77 3.79
CA VAL A 90 -3.12 6.32 4.75
C VAL A 90 -1.88 7.21 4.66
N MET A 91 -1.24 7.41 5.79
CA MET A 91 0.01 8.15 5.91
C MET A 91 1.07 7.20 6.47
N ILE A 92 2.15 7.03 5.72
CA ILE A 92 3.26 6.15 6.09
C ILE A 92 4.47 7.05 6.33
N ALA A 93 4.84 7.20 7.59
CA ALA A 93 5.94 8.06 8.02
C ALA A 93 7.11 7.19 8.53
N ALA A 94 8.33 7.51 8.12
CA ALA A 94 9.53 6.80 8.59
C ALA A 94 9.64 6.75 10.12
N ASP A 95 9.23 7.82 10.81
CA ASP A 95 9.22 7.89 12.28
C ASP A 95 8.27 6.88 12.93
N ALA A 96 7.25 6.41 12.20
CA ALA A 96 6.25 5.46 12.70
C ALA A 96 6.55 4.00 12.31
N VAL A 97 7.07 3.76 11.10
CA VAL A 97 7.26 2.39 10.55
C VAL A 97 8.72 2.00 10.32
N GLY A 98 9.66 2.92 10.56
CA GLY A 98 11.08 2.75 10.20
C GLY A 98 11.38 3.11 8.75
N GLU A 99 12.65 3.44 8.46
CA GLU A 99 13.10 3.79 7.10
C GLU A 99 13.01 2.61 6.14
N GLU A 100 13.30 1.39 6.60
CA GLU A 100 13.24 0.17 5.79
C GLU A 100 11.83 -0.08 5.22
N SER A 101 10.79 0.08 6.05
CA SER A 101 9.40 -0.05 5.61
C SER A 101 8.99 1.01 4.58
N VAL A 102 9.54 2.23 4.70
CA VAL A 102 9.29 3.32 3.75
C VAL A 102 9.99 3.04 2.41
N GLU A 103 11.22 2.53 2.44
CA GLU A 103 11.91 2.11 1.22
C GLU A 103 11.22 0.92 0.56
N LEU A 104 10.78 -0.08 1.34
CA LEU A 104 10.00 -1.21 0.83
C LEU A 104 8.67 -0.76 0.18
N TRP A 105 8.04 0.32 0.63
CA TRP A 105 6.86 0.86 -0.02
C TRP A 105 7.16 1.53 -1.37
N LYS A 106 8.35 2.12 -1.52
CA LYS A 106 8.77 2.79 -2.75
C LYS A 106 9.15 1.80 -3.85
N GLU A 107 9.65 0.63 -3.45
CA GLU A 107 9.89 -0.51 -4.32
C GLU A 107 8.64 -0.90 -5.08
#